data_AF-A0A7C7XII9-F1
#
_entry.id   AF-A0A7C7XII9-F1
#
_cell.length_a   1.000
_cell.length_b   1.000
_cell.length_c   1.000
_cell.angle_alpha   90.00
_cell.angle_beta   90.00
_cell.angle_gamma   90.00
#
_symmetry.space_group_name_H-M   'P 1'
#
loop_
_entity.id
_entity.type
_entity.pdbx_description
1 polymer ?
#
loop_
_entity_poly.entity_id
_entity_poly.type
_entity_poly.pdbx_seq_one_letter_code
_entity_poly.pdbx_strand_id
1 'polypeptide(L)'
;MDFPLRPPEQVMRLARMGSFFATRLSFMPSLLRHMAAEDWRIERTRWDIDADGFGRAVFCAKSPEWTYSLVAFSNDLDPKLRSDRVIAEAWDATFVLFDGEPSVADLDRLAQNAPHQEAGRYLPSELVLSRANKSVRFFSHVVEHLASGRQPDLDLLGSVGYLMRTTAVYGNGKFGLADRAKIAQRPGLSGPFRAELLTVYLIRAFTHELVEHIARSRSPESFVLLHPDSKRHLGIGNATGLGMAPFLVSHPILIHNWMHARETALARVRGQVQTEPERLENFRNLLNRSRQHVAEWSVPDARQSARINELRQDLDTLHSWLETDADWGAQPSPWNWLYRRAESKLSLEAQELAVSLLLEIHGDLVDELAETMSTEDHERLDPAMSVRVLKQLVQQHYAWALEIDLAQSESQQHFWYVSEEKLEPRFGDRFQEEGADKEMPHALAQDFQHLWHLLENSNPEDSTADLLFRHPELRRTIRRLQTVSQYPYAEIQDNLVAEDCLPIDLLRCKLSFFGAAKFDPKSDLWTRITLYQGAPLPEELQRKQNLDWSFPVLPQEVP
;
A
#
# COMPACT_ATOMS: atom_id res chain seq x y z
N MET A 1 -31.13 -6.72 -6.19
CA MET A 1 -30.48 -8.02 -6.45
C MET A 1 -29.01 -7.79 -6.19
N ASP A 2 -28.41 -8.56 -5.30
CA ASP A 2 -26.96 -8.46 -5.07
C ASP A 2 -26.24 -8.99 -6.30
N PHE A 3 -25.47 -8.11 -6.95
CA PHE A 3 -24.65 -8.49 -8.09
C PHE A 3 -23.52 -9.39 -7.59
N PRO A 4 -23.17 -10.49 -8.28
CA PRO A 4 -22.20 -11.45 -7.75
C PRO A 4 -20.78 -10.85 -7.66
N LEU A 5 -20.08 -11.17 -6.57
CA LEU A 5 -18.66 -10.91 -6.42
C LEU A 5 -17.84 -11.78 -7.39
N ARG A 6 -16.64 -11.33 -7.77
CA ARG A 6 -15.71 -12.20 -8.53
C ARG A 6 -15.21 -13.30 -7.61
N PRO A 7 -15.14 -14.55 -8.06
CA PRO A 7 -14.83 -15.64 -7.16
C PRO A 7 -13.33 -15.65 -6.79
N PRO A 8 -12.93 -16.23 -5.64
CA PRO A 8 -11.54 -16.18 -5.15
C PRO A 8 -10.51 -16.75 -6.14
N GLU A 9 -10.85 -17.79 -6.90
CA GLU A 9 -10.00 -18.39 -7.93
C GLU A 9 -9.65 -17.42 -9.07
N GLN A 10 -10.45 -16.37 -9.25
CA GLN A 10 -10.14 -15.27 -10.18
C GLN A 10 -9.31 -14.18 -9.49
N VAL A 11 -9.69 -13.78 -8.27
CA VAL A 11 -9.15 -12.59 -7.57
C VAL A 11 -7.81 -12.86 -6.89
N MET A 12 -7.71 -14.00 -6.21
CA MET A 12 -6.59 -14.38 -5.34
C MET A 12 -5.45 -15.06 -6.08
N ARG A 13 -5.22 -14.66 -7.33
CA ARG A 13 -4.09 -15.10 -8.15
C ARG A 13 -3.00 -14.03 -8.15
N LEU A 14 -1.75 -14.40 -7.94
CA LEU A 14 -0.59 -13.51 -7.86
C LEU A 14 -0.55 -12.54 -9.03
N ALA A 15 -0.68 -13.03 -10.26
CA ALA A 15 -0.66 -12.19 -11.46
C ALA A 15 -1.75 -11.09 -11.45
N ARG A 16 -2.96 -11.39 -10.93
CA ARG A 16 -4.04 -10.40 -10.82
C ARG A 16 -3.83 -9.46 -9.63
N MET A 17 -3.44 -9.97 -8.47
CA MET A 17 -3.10 -9.19 -7.28
C MET A 17 -1.95 -8.21 -7.58
N GLY A 18 -0.93 -8.66 -8.32
CA GLY A 18 0.18 -7.90 -8.88
C GLY A 18 -0.21 -6.99 -10.06
N SER A 19 -1.49 -6.86 -10.36
CA SER A 19 -2.04 -5.93 -11.36
C SER A 19 -2.93 -4.85 -10.74
N PHE A 20 -3.14 -4.86 -9.41
CA PHE A 20 -3.98 -3.88 -8.75
C PHE A 20 -3.41 -2.46 -8.82
N PHE A 21 -4.36 -1.51 -8.84
CA PHE A 21 -4.14 -0.07 -8.73
C PHE A 21 -4.83 0.45 -7.48
N ALA A 22 -4.34 1.60 -7.00
CA ALA A 22 -5.04 2.38 -5.98
C ALA A 22 -6.50 2.62 -6.39
N THR A 23 -7.40 2.61 -5.41
CA THR A 23 -8.80 2.97 -5.59
C THR A 23 -9.16 3.98 -4.51
N ARG A 24 -10.34 4.62 -4.59
CA ARG A 24 -10.82 5.42 -3.46
C ARG A 24 -10.88 4.65 -2.13
N LEU A 25 -11.01 3.32 -2.11
CA LEU A 25 -10.97 2.54 -0.86
C LEU A 25 -9.58 2.49 -0.22
N SER A 26 -8.52 2.74 -0.98
CA SER A 26 -7.15 2.69 -0.48
C SER A 26 -6.97 3.59 0.76
N PHE A 27 -6.05 3.20 1.63
CA PHE A 27 -5.89 3.77 2.97
C PHE A 27 -5.50 5.25 2.93
N MET A 28 -4.62 5.68 2.02
CA MET A 28 -4.28 7.11 1.85
C MET A 28 -5.50 7.94 1.40
N PRO A 29 -6.21 7.60 0.29
CA PRO A 29 -7.44 8.31 -0.08
C PRO A 29 -8.51 8.32 1.01
N SER A 30 -8.80 7.18 1.65
CA SER A 30 -9.83 7.11 2.70
C SER A 30 -9.46 7.93 3.94
N LEU A 31 -8.19 7.92 4.35
CA LEU A 31 -7.70 8.77 5.44
C LEU A 31 -7.88 10.26 5.11
N LEU A 32 -7.47 10.72 3.92
CA LEU A 32 -7.63 12.13 3.55
C LEU A 32 -9.10 12.55 3.40
N ARG A 33 -9.97 11.68 2.86
CA ARG A 33 -11.42 11.95 2.84
C ARG A 33 -11.99 12.07 4.23
N HIS A 34 -11.59 11.19 5.17
CA HIS A 34 -12.00 11.29 6.56
C HIS A 34 -11.53 12.60 7.20
N MET A 35 -10.24 12.95 7.03
CA MET A 35 -9.68 14.20 7.56
C MET A 35 -10.42 15.44 7.02
N ALA A 36 -10.76 15.45 5.72
CA ALA A 36 -11.54 16.54 5.12
C ALA A 36 -12.99 16.57 5.62
N ALA A 37 -13.62 15.41 5.82
CA ALA A 37 -14.99 15.31 6.31
C ALA A 37 -15.13 15.83 7.75
N GLU A 38 -14.15 15.49 8.60
CA GLU A 38 -14.09 15.86 10.03
C GLU A 38 -13.35 17.19 10.28
N ASP A 39 -13.14 17.99 9.24
CA ASP A 39 -12.52 19.32 9.31
C ASP A 39 -11.17 19.36 10.06
N TRP A 40 -10.34 18.33 9.87
CA TRP A 40 -9.01 18.26 10.49
C TRP A 40 -8.15 19.44 10.04
N ARG A 41 -7.40 20.01 10.99
CA ARG A 41 -6.46 21.11 10.74
C ARG A 41 -5.04 20.62 10.92
N ILE A 42 -4.15 21.11 10.08
CA ILE A 42 -2.72 20.82 10.17
C ILE A 42 -2.00 22.15 10.33
N GLU A 43 -1.24 22.25 11.41
CA GLU A 43 -0.57 23.49 11.82
C GLU A 43 0.88 23.19 12.17
N ARG A 44 1.80 24.01 11.67
CA ARG A 44 3.18 24.01 12.13
C ARG A 44 3.26 24.77 13.45
N THR A 45 3.41 24.06 14.55
CA THR A 45 3.47 24.65 15.92
C THR A 45 4.88 24.98 16.37
N ARG A 46 5.91 24.39 15.73
CA ARG A 46 7.32 24.68 16.03
C ARG A 46 8.20 24.61 14.78
N TRP A 47 9.17 25.51 14.69
CA TRP A 47 10.20 25.52 13.64
C TRP A 47 11.51 26.09 14.18
N ASP A 48 12.34 25.20 14.72
CA ASP A 48 13.70 25.50 15.16
C ASP A 48 14.66 24.87 14.15
N ILE A 49 14.59 25.32 12.91
CA ILE A 49 15.43 24.86 11.81
C ILE A 49 16.36 26.01 11.40
N ASP A 50 17.66 25.76 11.38
CA ASP A 50 18.67 26.74 10.99
C ASP A 50 18.67 27.01 9.47
N ALA A 51 19.55 27.91 9.01
CA ALA A 51 19.63 28.31 7.60
C ALA A 51 20.01 27.15 6.65
N ASP A 52 20.72 26.14 7.16
CA ASP A 52 21.16 24.97 6.39
C ASP A 52 20.12 23.84 6.39
N GLY A 53 19.05 24.01 7.17
CA GLY A 53 17.94 23.07 7.22
C GLY A 53 18.07 22.02 8.32
N PHE A 54 18.85 22.28 9.37
CA PHE A 54 19.04 21.36 10.49
C PHE A 54 18.36 21.84 11.76
N GLY A 55 17.88 20.90 12.58
CA GLY A 55 17.19 21.18 13.83
C GLY A 55 15.87 20.41 13.96
N ARG A 56 14.86 21.01 14.59
CA ARG A 56 13.58 20.36 14.91
C ARG A 56 12.35 21.15 14.49
N ALA A 57 11.32 20.43 14.05
CA ALA A 57 10.02 21.00 13.71
C ALA A 57 8.88 20.15 14.27
N VAL A 58 7.71 20.78 14.48
CA VAL A 58 6.50 20.08 14.93
C VAL A 58 5.31 20.50 14.07
N PHE A 59 4.61 19.50 13.52
CA PHE A 59 3.36 19.66 12.76
C PHE A 59 2.23 18.92 13.49
N CYS A 60 1.22 19.65 13.94
CA CYS A 60 0.06 19.09 14.64
C CYS A 60 -1.10 18.89 13.67
N ALA A 61 -1.54 17.63 13.51
CA ALA A 61 -2.82 17.28 12.91
C ALA A 61 -3.90 17.22 14.01
N LYS A 62 -4.84 18.16 13.98
CA LYS A 62 -5.89 18.34 14.98
C LYS A 62 -7.23 17.92 14.40
N SER A 63 -7.82 16.86 14.97
CA SER A 63 -9.23 16.50 14.79
C SER A 63 -10.09 17.22 15.86
N PRO A 64 -11.43 17.07 15.82
CA PRO A 64 -12.30 17.60 16.87
C PRO A 64 -11.97 17.11 18.29
N GLU A 65 -11.46 15.89 18.42
CA GLU A 65 -11.22 15.23 19.72
C GLU A 65 -9.74 14.97 20.02
N TRP A 66 -8.91 14.81 18.99
CA TRP A 66 -7.55 14.30 19.13
C TRP A 66 -6.53 15.18 18.41
N THR A 67 -5.32 15.24 18.94
CA THR A 67 -4.18 15.88 18.26
C THR A 67 -3.08 14.85 18.07
N TYR A 68 -2.53 14.78 16.87
CA TYR A 68 -1.39 13.95 16.52
C TYR A 68 -0.27 14.83 15.99
N SER A 69 0.91 14.78 16.60
CA SER A 69 2.02 15.67 16.25
C SER A 69 3.15 14.92 15.58
N LEU A 70 3.49 15.30 14.35
CA LEU A 70 4.76 14.88 13.76
C LEU A 70 5.88 15.70 14.39
N VAL A 71 6.77 15.04 15.13
CA VAL A 71 8.06 15.59 15.54
C VAL A 71 9.09 15.21 14.49
N ALA A 72 9.71 16.21 13.85
CA ALA A 72 10.73 16.04 12.83
C ALA A 72 12.09 16.51 13.34
N PHE A 73 13.12 15.68 13.17
CA PHE A 73 14.52 16.03 13.39
C PHE A 73 15.26 15.95 12.06
N SER A 74 15.82 17.07 11.61
CA SER A 74 16.65 17.16 10.41
C SER A 74 18.10 17.35 10.82
N ASN A 75 18.98 16.47 10.33
CA ASN A 75 20.38 16.39 10.76
C ASN A 75 21.33 16.59 9.58
N ASP A 76 22.52 17.10 9.89
CA ASP A 76 23.63 16.99 8.94
C ASP A 76 24.10 15.55 8.87
N LEU A 77 24.37 15.09 7.65
CA LEU A 77 24.78 13.73 7.38
C LEU A 77 25.87 13.73 6.32
N ASP A 78 27.02 13.14 6.67
CA ASP A 78 28.10 12.89 5.72
C ASP A 78 27.53 12.13 4.50
N PRO A 79 27.72 12.64 3.26
CA PRO A 79 27.29 11.95 2.05
C PRO A 79 27.68 10.47 1.96
N LYS A 80 28.80 10.07 2.56
CA LYS A 80 29.28 8.67 2.56
C LYS A 80 28.43 7.73 3.42
N LEU A 81 27.68 8.27 4.38
CA LEU A 81 26.80 7.50 5.26
C LEU A 81 25.38 7.37 4.70
N ARG A 82 25.04 8.10 3.63
CA ARG A 82 23.71 8.03 3.01
C ARG A 82 23.52 6.68 2.32
N SER A 83 22.49 5.96 2.75
CA SER A 83 22.09 4.69 2.16
C SER A 83 20.57 4.59 2.08
N ASP A 84 20.08 4.07 0.96
CA ASP A 84 18.65 3.83 0.73
C ASP A 84 18.16 2.53 1.38
N ARG A 85 19.07 1.79 2.00
CA ARG A 85 18.74 0.52 2.63
C ARG A 85 18.20 0.75 4.03
N VAL A 86 17.28 -0.12 4.43
CA VAL A 86 16.72 -0.17 5.80
C VAL A 86 17.84 -0.38 6.84
N ILE A 87 18.96 -1.00 6.45
CA ILE A 87 20.10 -1.30 7.33
C ILE A 87 21.07 -0.12 7.56
N ALA A 88 20.79 1.07 7.03
CA ALA A 88 21.62 2.25 7.31
C ALA A 88 21.66 2.54 8.82
N GLU A 89 22.66 3.27 9.29
CA GLU A 89 22.79 3.68 10.70
C GLU A 89 22.53 5.17 10.92
N ALA A 90 22.38 5.94 9.83
CA ALA A 90 22.15 7.38 9.87
C ALA A 90 21.30 7.85 8.69
N TRP A 91 20.51 8.91 8.92
CA TRP A 91 19.56 9.46 7.96
C TRP A 91 19.51 10.99 8.02
N ASP A 92 19.19 11.63 6.90
CA ASP A 92 19.03 13.10 6.85
C ASP A 92 17.92 13.58 7.78
N ALA A 93 16.87 12.77 8.01
CA ALA A 93 15.82 13.10 8.95
C ALA A 93 15.22 11.87 9.64
N THR A 94 14.79 12.07 10.89
CA THR A 94 13.99 11.11 11.66
C THR A 94 12.71 11.75 12.17
N PHE A 95 11.67 10.93 12.31
CA PHE A 95 10.32 11.39 12.56
C PHE A 95 9.62 10.52 13.59
N VAL A 96 8.81 11.15 14.43
CA VAL A 96 7.95 10.48 15.39
C VAL A 96 6.56 11.06 15.29
N LEU A 97 5.54 10.21 15.10
CA LEU A 97 4.16 10.60 15.31
C LEU A 97 3.85 10.45 16.80
N PHE A 98 3.57 11.56 17.44
CA PHE A 98 3.29 11.69 18.86
C PHE A 98 1.79 11.85 19.09
N ASP A 99 1.26 11.20 20.13
CA ASP A 99 -0.12 11.27 20.58
C ASP A 99 -0.30 12.49 21.51
N GLY A 100 -0.86 13.57 20.98
CA GLY A 100 -1.00 14.87 21.65
C GLY A 100 -0.02 15.92 21.12
N GLU A 101 0.17 16.99 21.90
CA GLU A 101 1.17 18.03 21.65
C GLU A 101 2.41 17.78 22.53
N PRO A 102 3.62 17.62 21.96
CA PRO A 102 4.81 17.28 22.73
C PRO A 102 5.32 18.48 23.54
N SER A 103 5.68 18.25 24.81
CA SER A 103 6.36 19.27 25.61
C SER A 103 7.82 19.48 25.17
N VAL A 104 8.48 20.53 25.66
CA VAL A 104 9.93 20.71 25.41
C VAL A 104 10.73 19.51 25.92
N ALA A 105 10.37 18.95 27.07
CA ALA A 105 11.04 17.77 27.63
C ALA A 105 10.85 16.53 26.75
N ASP A 106 9.67 16.37 26.14
CA ASP A 106 9.42 15.29 25.17
C ASP A 106 10.32 15.46 23.94
N LEU A 107 10.41 16.68 23.40
CA LEU A 107 11.24 16.97 22.24
C LEU A 107 12.73 16.73 22.52
N ASP A 108 13.22 17.14 23.69
CA ASP A 108 14.62 16.93 24.09
C ASP A 108 14.93 15.43 24.26
N ARG A 109 14.01 14.67 24.86
CA ARG A 109 14.12 13.21 24.98
C ARG A 109 14.11 12.54 23.60
N LEU A 110 13.16 12.91 22.74
CA LEU A 110 13.02 12.30 21.42
C LEU A 110 14.22 12.61 20.52
N ALA A 111 14.81 13.80 20.63
CA ALA A 111 16.05 14.14 19.91
C ALA A 111 17.19 13.18 20.24
N GLN A 112 17.26 12.68 21.48
CA GLN A 112 18.27 11.73 21.94
C GLN A 112 17.92 10.26 21.65
N ASN A 113 16.72 9.96 21.13
CA ASN A 113 16.26 8.57 20.95
C ASN A 113 15.85 8.23 19.52
N ALA A 114 15.11 9.13 18.86
CA ALA A 114 14.60 8.89 17.50
C ALA A 114 15.71 8.58 16.47
N PRO A 115 16.88 9.24 16.49
CA PRO A 115 17.99 8.90 15.59
C PRO A 115 18.53 7.48 15.76
N HIS A 116 18.45 6.90 16.96
CA HIS A 116 19.00 5.58 17.27
C HIS A 116 18.06 4.41 16.92
N GLN A 117 16.81 4.70 16.53
CA GLN A 117 15.85 3.73 15.99
C GLN A 117 15.70 2.49 16.88
N GLU A 118 16.18 1.33 16.43
CA GLU A 118 16.17 0.05 17.16
C GLU A 118 16.77 0.16 18.58
N ALA A 119 17.82 0.98 18.73
CA ALA A 119 18.50 1.19 20.00
C ALA A 119 17.87 2.32 20.84
N GLY A 120 16.93 3.09 20.28
CA GLY A 120 16.21 4.15 20.96
C GLY A 120 15.23 3.61 22.03
N ARG A 121 14.72 4.51 22.87
CA ARG A 121 13.67 4.21 23.85
C ARG A 121 12.48 5.13 23.65
N TYR A 122 11.30 4.52 23.58
CA TYR A 122 10.04 5.19 23.31
C TYR A 122 9.05 4.92 24.44
N LEU A 123 8.06 5.81 24.53
CA LEU A 123 6.96 5.81 25.47
C LEU A 123 5.65 5.54 24.73
N PRO A 124 4.57 5.20 25.45
CA PRO A 124 3.26 5.02 24.84
C PRO A 124 2.71 6.25 24.10
N SER A 125 3.27 7.44 24.31
CA SER A 125 2.96 8.65 23.55
C SER A 125 3.48 8.63 22.11
N GLU A 126 4.46 7.79 21.79
CA GLU A 126 5.00 7.65 20.43
C GLU A 126 4.26 6.53 19.67
N LEU A 127 3.50 6.91 18.64
CA LEU A 127 2.68 6.01 17.86
C LEU A 127 3.44 5.38 16.69
N VAL A 128 4.23 6.20 15.99
CA VAL A 128 4.96 5.80 14.78
C VAL A 128 6.35 6.37 14.81
N LEU A 129 7.34 5.59 14.38
CA LEU A 129 8.69 6.01 14.11
C LEU A 129 8.96 5.90 12.60
N SER A 130 9.58 6.93 12.03
CA SER A 130 10.02 6.90 10.63
C SER A 130 11.36 7.60 10.45
N ARG A 131 11.95 7.39 9.28
CA ARG A 131 13.27 7.88 8.88
C ARG A 131 13.30 8.07 7.37
N ALA A 132 13.98 9.10 6.92
CA ALA A 132 14.05 9.45 5.51
C ALA A 132 15.39 10.09 5.12
N ASN A 133 15.75 9.91 3.85
CA ASN A 133 16.89 10.56 3.22
C ASN A 133 16.42 11.54 2.15
N LYS A 134 17.16 12.64 1.98
CA LYS A 134 16.94 13.62 0.91
C LYS A 134 17.23 12.96 -0.44
N SER A 135 16.41 13.26 -1.44
CA SER A 135 16.76 13.02 -2.84
C SER A 135 17.80 14.05 -3.26
N VAL A 136 19.06 13.87 -2.82
CA VAL A 136 20.09 14.93 -2.75
C VAL A 136 20.16 15.79 -4.02
N ARG A 137 20.26 15.18 -5.21
CA ARG A 137 20.35 15.90 -6.48
C ARG A 137 19.11 16.75 -6.75
N PHE A 138 17.93 16.17 -6.58
CA PHE A 138 16.68 16.86 -6.87
C PHE A 138 16.34 17.90 -5.80
N PHE A 139 16.61 17.61 -4.54
CA PHE A 139 16.45 18.54 -3.43
C PHE A 139 17.29 19.80 -3.64
N SER A 140 18.59 19.66 -3.96
CA SER A 140 19.46 20.80 -4.27
C SER A 140 18.97 21.60 -5.47
N HIS A 141 18.53 20.92 -6.53
CA HIS A 141 17.95 21.55 -7.72
C HIS A 141 16.74 22.42 -7.37
N VAL A 142 15.79 21.92 -6.57
CA VAL A 142 14.63 22.70 -6.13
C VAL A 142 15.06 23.90 -5.29
N VAL A 143 15.97 23.72 -4.33
CA VAL A 143 16.49 24.84 -3.51
C VAL A 143 17.10 25.93 -4.38
N GLU A 144 17.95 25.57 -5.35
CA GLU A 144 18.63 26.51 -6.24
C GLU A 144 17.64 27.27 -7.14
N HIS A 145 16.64 26.57 -7.70
CA HIS A 145 15.64 27.20 -8.55
C HIS A 145 14.80 28.20 -7.76
N LEU A 146 14.24 27.78 -6.62
CA LEU A 146 13.41 28.64 -5.78
C LEU A 146 14.20 29.84 -5.26
N ALA A 147 15.46 29.66 -4.83
CA ALA A 147 16.32 30.76 -4.41
C ALA A 147 16.62 31.74 -5.54
N SER A 148 16.69 31.28 -6.80
CA SER A 148 16.89 32.12 -7.99
C SER A 148 15.61 32.72 -8.56
N GLY A 149 14.46 32.57 -7.89
CA GLY A 149 13.17 33.10 -8.35
C GLY A 149 12.49 32.28 -9.44
N ARG A 150 12.83 30.99 -9.59
CA ARG A 150 12.33 30.09 -10.64
C ARG A 150 11.68 28.85 -10.04
N GLN A 151 10.75 28.24 -10.77
CA GLN A 151 10.20 26.91 -10.44
C GLN A 151 11.18 25.80 -10.88
N PRO A 152 11.13 24.60 -10.27
CA PRO A 152 11.99 23.49 -10.67
C PRO A 152 11.59 22.92 -12.03
N ASP A 153 12.60 22.46 -12.77
CA ASP A 153 12.44 21.67 -14.00
C ASP A 153 11.40 20.54 -13.88
N LEU A 154 10.47 20.50 -14.85
CA LEU A 154 9.34 19.57 -14.84
C LEU A 154 9.72 18.13 -15.18
N ASP A 155 10.75 17.92 -16.01
CA ASP A 155 11.22 16.58 -16.35
C ASP A 155 11.90 15.92 -15.14
N LEU A 156 12.67 16.70 -14.38
CA LEU A 156 13.23 16.27 -13.10
C LEU A 156 12.13 16.04 -12.05
N LEU A 157 11.11 16.90 -12.01
CA LEU A 157 9.96 16.72 -11.12
C LEU A 157 9.23 15.40 -11.42
N GLY A 158 8.98 15.08 -12.70
CA GLY A 158 8.28 13.85 -13.08
C GLY A 158 9.09 12.58 -12.96
N SER A 159 10.40 12.64 -13.20
CA SER A 159 11.28 11.48 -13.05
C SER A 159 11.58 11.13 -11.60
N VAL A 160 11.60 12.11 -10.68
CA VAL A 160 11.92 11.88 -9.27
C VAL A 160 10.66 11.85 -8.40
N GLY A 161 9.80 12.88 -8.48
CA GLY A 161 8.49 12.91 -7.79
C GLY A 161 8.51 13.04 -6.27
N TYR A 162 9.66 13.21 -5.62
CA TYR A 162 9.76 13.39 -4.16
C TYR A 162 11.03 14.13 -3.72
N LEU A 163 10.93 14.88 -2.61
CA LEU A 163 12.07 15.57 -1.97
C LEU A 163 12.83 14.68 -0.99
N MET A 164 12.12 13.80 -0.29
CA MET A 164 12.69 12.80 0.60
C MET A 164 12.08 11.43 0.33
N ARG A 165 12.85 10.39 0.63
CA ARG A 165 12.41 9.00 0.60
C ARG A 165 12.48 8.38 1.98
N THR A 166 11.35 7.85 2.44
CA THR A 166 11.29 7.05 3.66
C THR A 166 11.95 5.69 3.43
N THR A 167 12.74 5.23 4.40
CA THR A 167 13.32 3.88 4.39
C THR A 167 12.57 2.95 5.34
N ALA A 168 11.85 3.49 6.31
CA ALA A 168 10.97 2.72 7.18
C ALA A 168 9.87 3.58 7.80
N VAL A 169 8.74 2.94 8.10
CA VAL A 169 7.65 3.48 8.90
C VAL A 169 7.19 2.36 9.83
N TYR A 170 7.48 2.50 11.12
CA TYR A 170 7.24 1.46 12.13
C TYR A 170 6.20 1.94 13.13
N GLY A 171 5.24 1.08 13.45
CA GLY A 171 4.23 1.30 14.47
C GLY A 171 3.92 0.00 15.20
N ASN A 172 2.77 -0.02 15.89
CA ASN A 172 2.20 -1.21 16.51
C ASN A 172 3.18 -1.98 17.42
N GLY A 173 3.66 -1.32 18.49
CA GLY A 173 4.50 -1.95 19.51
C GLY A 173 5.97 -2.13 19.12
N LYS A 174 6.32 -1.98 17.84
CA LYS A 174 7.71 -2.15 17.38
C LYS A 174 8.63 -1.16 18.09
N PHE A 175 9.78 -1.64 18.58
CA PHE A 175 10.77 -0.87 19.36
C PHE A 175 10.25 -0.28 20.68
N GLY A 176 9.09 -0.71 21.17
CA GLY A 176 8.48 -0.14 22.37
C GLY A 176 7.59 1.08 22.11
N LEU A 177 7.26 1.35 20.84
CA LEU A 177 6.18 2.29 20.47
C LEU A 177 4.83 1.82 21.03
N ALA A 178 3.83 2.68 20.95
CA ALA A 178 2.46 2.33 21.33
C ALA A 178 1.94 1.13 20.51
N ASP A 179 1.24 0.21 21.19
CA ASP A 179 0.47 -0.85 20.55
C ASP A 179 -0.74 -0.24 19.81
N ARG A 180 -1.13 -0.85 18.67
CA ARG A 180 -2.32 -0.45 17.92
C ARG A 180 -3.57 -0.41 18.79
N ALA A 181 -3.69 -1.28 19.80
CA ALA A 181 -4.82 -1.30 20.74
C ALA A 181 -5.11 0.08 21.37
N LYS A 182 -4.09 0.94 21.53
CA LYS A 182 -4.23 2.30 22.06
C LYS A 182 -5.07 3.23 21.18
N ILE A 183 -5.00 3.05 19.85
CA ILE A 183 -5.63 3.93 18.86
C ILE A 183 -6.73 3.23 18.04
N ALA A 184 -6.91 1.92 18.23
CA ALA A 184 -7.82 1.07 17.47
C ALA A 184 -9.26 1.58 17.40
N GLN A 185 -9.73 2.24 18.47
CA GLN A 185 -11.10 2.72 18.62
C GLN A 185 -11.26 4.22 18.34
N ARG A 186 -10.18 4.91 17.91
CA ARG A 186 -10.24 6.36 17.64
C ARG A 186 -10.72 6.60 16.21
N PRO A 187 -11.77 7.43 16.00
CA PRO A 187 -12.18 7.84 14.67
C PRO A 187 -10.99 8.39 13.86
N GLY A 188 -10.90 7.99 12.60
CA GLY A 188 -9.82 8.40 11.71
C GLY A 188 -8.51 7.63 11.85
N LEU A 189 -8.26 6.90 12.94
CA LEU A 189 -7.09 6.02 13.09
C LEU A 189 -7.42 4.53 13.24
N SER A 190 -8.70 4.16 13.33
CA SER A 190 -9.17 2.78 13.46
C SER A 190 -8.91 1.88 12.24
N GLY A 191 -8.70 2.45 11.05
CA GLY A 191 -8.43 1.71 9.81
C GLY A 191 -7.01 1.13 9.73
N PRO A 192 -6.72 0.26 8.74
CA PRO A 192 -5.40 -0.32 8.57
C PRO A 192 -4.36 0.75 8.23
N PHE A 193 -3.23 0.74 8.93
CA PHE A 193 -2.06 1.61 8.68
C PHE A 193 -2.33 3.13 8.70
N ARG A 194 -3.45 3.59 9.28
CA ARG A 194 -3.83 5.02 9.22
C ARG A 194 -2.84 5.93 9.97
N ALA A 195 -2.28 5.49 11.09
CA ALA A 195 -1.27 6.25 11.82
C ALA A 195 0.03 6.38 11.03
N GLU A 196 0.49 5.27 10.44
CA GLU A 196 1.68 5.22 9.61
C GLU A 196 1.53 6.13 8.37
N LEU A 197 0.38 6.10 7.72
CA LEU A 197 0.11 6.92 6.54
C LEU A 197 -0.09 8.39 6.89
N LEU A 198 -0.75 8.72 8.01
CA LEU A 198 -0.78 10.09 8.54
C LEU A 198 0.64 10.63 8.77
N THR A 199 1.53 9.81 9.33
CA THR A 199 2.93 10.17 9.52
C THR A 199 3.59 10.54 8.19
N VAL A 200 3.41 9.72 7.15
CA VAL A 200 3.97 9.99 5.82
C VAL A 200 3.38 11.26 5.19
N TYR A 201 2.09 11.52 5.36
CA TYR A 201 1.46 12.76 4.88
C TYR A 201 2.05 14.01 5.55
N LEU A 202 2.28 13.96 6.86
CA LEU A 202 2.91 15.08 7.59
C LEU A 202 4.39 15.23 7.22
N ILE A 203 5.11 14.12 6.95
CA ILE A 203 6.48 14.18 6.43
C ILE A 203 6.50 14.92 5.10
N ARG A 204 5.54 14.64 4.20
CA ARG A 204 5.39 15.37 2.93
C ARG A 204 5.29 16.88 3.16
N ALA A 205 4.39 17.31 4.05
CA ALA A 205 4.24 18.73 4.40
C ALA A 205 5.56 19.33 4.93
N PHE A 206 6.25 18.62 5.84
CA PHE A 206 7.56 19.01 6.34
C PHE A 206 8.60 19.21 5.22
N THR A 207 8.65 18.30 4.23
CA THR A 207 9.63 18.42 3.13
C THR A 207 9.42 19.67 2.27
N HIS A 208 8.16 20.07 2.05
CA HIS A 208 7.83 21.29 1.30
C HIS A 208 8.31 22.53 2.06
N GLU A 209 8.03 22.62 3.36
CA GLU A 209 8.49 23.76 4.16
C GLU A 209 10.01 23.78 4.30
N LEU A 210 10.67 22.61 4.41
CA LEU A 210 12.12 22.53 4.54
C LEU A 210 12.84 23.06 3.29
N VAL A 211 12.40 22.63 2.09
CA VAL A 211 13.06 23.07 0.84
C VAL A 211 12.87 24.57 0.61
N GLU A 212 11.69 25.11 0.94
CA GLU A 212 11.39 26.54 0.85
C GLU A 212 12.18 27.36 1.89
N HIS A 213 12.33 26.86 3.11
CA HIS A 213 13.10 27.51 4.17
C HIS A 213 14.58 27.65 3.81
N ILE A 214 15.20 26.59 3.28
CA ILE A 214 16.60 26.63 2.84
C ILE A 214 16.76 27.58 1.66
N ALA A 215 15.86 27.53 0.67
CA ALA A 215 15.90 28.42 -0.48
C ALA A 215 15.76 29.90 -0.08
N ARG A 216 14.82 30.20 0.83
CA ARG A 216 14.62 31.55 1.38
C ARG A 216 15.84 32.02 2.17
N SER A 217 16.45 31.13 2.95
CA SER A 217 17.65 31.46 3.74
C SER A 217 18.86 31.78 2.87
N ARG A 218 18.97 31.15 1.68
CA ARG A 218 20.03 31.42 0.71
C ARG A 218 19.88 32.77 0.01
N SER A 219 18.67 33.09 -0.46
CA SER A 219 18.42 34.32 -1.22
C SER A 219 17.05 34.93 -0.90
N PRO A 220 16.90 35.66 0.23
CA PRO A 220 15.61 36.20 0.67
C PRO A 220 14.96 37.16 -0.35
N GLU A 221 15.75 37.89 -1.13
CA GLU A 221 15.27 38.92 -2.06
C GLU A 221 14.71 38.35 -3.37
N SER A 222 15.23 37.22 -3.84
CA SER A 222 14.83 36.58 -5.10
C SER A 222 13.99 35.32 -4.90
N PHE A 223 13.86 34.83 -3.66
CA PHE A 223 13.14 33.61 -3.34
C PHE A 223 11.68 33.64 -3.82
N VAL A 224 11.23 32.53 -4.43
CA VAL A 224 9.82 32.25 -4.72
C VAL A 224 9.35 30.98 -4.03
N LEU A 225 8.05 30.92 -3.70
CA LEU A 225 7.42 29.71 -3.19
C LEU A 225 7.32 28.65 -4.29
N LEU A 226 7.34 27.39 -3.89
CA LEU A 226 7.07 26.28 -4.80
C LEU A 226 5.61 26.33 -5.22
N HIS A 227 5.35 26.23 -6.52
CA HIS A 227 3.99 26.31 -7.06
C HIS A 227 3.10 25.20 -6.48
N PRO A 228 1.82 25.47 -6.15
CA PRO A 228 0.93 24.46 -5.58
C PRO A 228 0.80 23.19 -6.41
N ASP A 229 0.80 23.29 -7.75
CA ASP A 229 0.78 22.12 -8.63
C ASP A 229 2.05 21.26 -8.50
N SER A 230 3.23 21.90 -8.41
CA SER A 230 4.48 21.17 -8.15
C SER A 230 4.46 20.53 -6.77
N LYS A 231 3.96 21.22 -5.73
CA LYS A 231 3.77 20.64 -4.39
C LYS A 231 2.83 19.44 -4.42
N ARG A 232 1.74 19.50 -5.19
CA ARG A 232 0.83 18.35 -5.39
C ARG A 232 1.56 17.17 -6.01
N HIS A 233 2.35 17.40 -7.06
CA HIS A 233 3.09 16.35 -7.76
C HIS A 233 4.23 15.75 -6.92
N LEU A 234 4.73 16.46 -5.92
CA LEU A 234 5.69 15.93 -4.96
C LEU A 234 4.99 15.06 -3.92
N GLY A 235 5.32 13.78 -3.90
CA GLY A 235 4.97 12.88 -2.80
C GLY A 235 6.16 12.58 -1.90
N ILE A 236 6.09 11.45 -1.21
CA ILE A 236 7.19 10.88 -0.43
C ILE A 236 7.61 9.56 -1.07
N GLY A 237 8.88 9.49 -1.46
CA GLY A 237 9.44 8.26 -1.98
C GLY A 237 9.40 7.17 -0.91
N ASN A 238 9.24 5.93 -1.34
CA ASN A 238 9.41 4.75 -0.48
C ASN A 238 10.06 3.62 -1.28
N ALA A 239 10.96 2.88 -0.62
CA ALA A 239 11.50 1.63 -1.14
C ALA A 239 10.92 0.48 -0.30
N THR A 240 10.08 -0.34 -0.92
CA THR A 240 9.43 -1.47 -0.25
C THR A 240 10.08 -2.77 -0.69
N GLY A 241 10.58 -3.55 0.27
CA GLY A 241 11.08 -4.91 0.07
C GLY A 241 10.19 -5.99 0.69
N LEU A 242 10.74 -7.20 0.79
CA LEU A 242 10.05 -8.43 1.20
C LEU A 242 9.37 -8.41 2.56
N GLY A 243 9.73 -7.49 3.46
CA GLY A 243 9.14 -7.42 4.81
C GLY A 243 7.61 -7.29 4.81
N MET A 244 7.03 -6.87 3.69
CA MET A 244 5.60 -6.73 3.51
C MET A 244 4.90 -7.90 2.81
N ALA A 245 5.62 -8.81 2.15
CA ALA A 245 5.00 -9.89 1.37
C ALA A 245 4.37 -10.98 2.26
N PRO A 246 5.07 -11.59 3.25
CA PRO A 246 4.48 -12.56 4.17
C PRO A 246 3.32 -12.05 5.01
N PHE A 247 3.18 -10.71 5.13
CA PHE A 247 2.04 -10.10 5.82
C PHE A 247 0.71 -10.53 5.19
N LEU A 248 0.65 -10.64 3.85
CA LEU A 248 -0.57 -11.04 3.14
C LEU A 248 -0.95 -12.51 3.42
N VAL A 249 0.03 -13.36 3.71
CA VAL A 249 -0.19 -14.77 4.02
C VAL A 249 -0.56 -14.95 5.49
N SER A 250 0.05 -14.16 6.38
CA SER A 250 -0.03 -14.31 7.84
C SER A 250 -1.27 -13.67 8.47
N HIS A 251 -2.06 -12.88 7.71
CA HIS A 251 -3.27 -12.21 8.20
C HIS A 251 -4.49 -12.53 7.32
N PRO A 252 -4.89 -13.81 7.21
CA PRO A 252 -5.91 -14.28 6.27
C PRO A 252 -7.24 -13.51 6.35
N ILE A 253 -7.75 -13.27 7.56
CA ILE A 253 -9.02 -12.56 7.78
C ILE A 253 -8.91 -11.10 7.35
N LEU A 254 -7.79 -10.44 7.64
CA LEU A 254 -7.58 -9.06 7.24
C LEU A 254 -7.51 -8.92 5.72
N ILE A 255 -6.79 -9.82 5.05
CA ILE A 255 -6.71 -9.83 3.58
C ILE A 255 -8.05 -10.15 2.95
N HIS A 256 -8.80 -11.07 3.55
CA HIS A 256 -10.17 -11.30 3.14
C HIS A 256 -10.99 -10.00 3.19
N ASN A 257 -10.95 -9.25 4.29
CA ASN A 257 -11.73 -8.02 4.42
C ASN A 257 -11.34 -6.98 3.37
N TRP A 258 -10.05 -6.87 3.03
CA TRP A 258 -9.56 -5.96 1.99
C TRP A 258 -10.12 -6.33 0.61
N MET A 259 -10.01 -7.60 0.25
CA MET A 259 -10.52 -8.11 -1.02
C MET A 259 -12.04 -8.04 -1.06
N HIS A 260 -12.71 -8.45 0.00
CA HIS A 260 -14.16 -8.44 0.10
C HIS A 260 -14.73 -7.02 -0.03
N ALA A 261 -14.13 -6.01 0.60
CA ALA A 261 -14.54 -4.62 0.43
C ALA A 261 -14.40 -4.16 -1.02
N ARG A 262 -13.25 -4.45 -1.65
CA ARG A 262 -12.98 -4.11 -3.05
C ARG A 262 -13.94 -4.80 -4.03
N GLU A 263 -14.17 -6.10 -3.85
CA GLU A 263 -15.04 -6.88 -4.72
C GLU A 263 -16.51 -6.53 -4.52
N THR A 264 -16.92 -6.21 -3.29
CA THR A 264 -18.26 -5.68 -2.98
C THR A 264 -18.48 -4.33 -3.67
N ALA A 265 -17.48 -3.44 -3.64
CA ALA A 265 -17.53 -2.17 -4.35
C ALA A 265 -17.73 -2.37 -5.86
N LEU A 266 -16.93 -3.25 -6.46
CA LEU A 266 -17.06 -3.56 -7.89
C LEU A 266 -18.43 -4.16 -8.23
N ALA A 267 -18.94 -5.08 -7.41
CA ALA A 267 -20.26 -5.67 -7.60
C ALA A 267 -21.38 -4.62 -7.55
N ARG A 268 -21.35 -3.70 -6.57
CA ARG A 268 -22.33 -2.61 -6.46
C ARG A 268 -22.33 -1.68 -7.67
N VAL A 269 -21.14 -1.33 -8.18
CA VAL A 269 -20.99 -0.50 -9.39
C VAL A 269 -21.52 -1.24 -10.62
N ARG A 270 -21.17 -2.52 -10.77
CA ARG A 270 -21.68 -3.35 -11.89
C ARG A 270 -23.19 -3.58 -11.81
N GLY A 271 -23.77 -3.57 -10.62
CA GLY A 271 -25.21 -3.70 -10.40
C GLY A 271 -26.04 -2.46 -10.73
N GLN A 272 -25.40 -1.31 -11.04
CA GLN A 272 -26.12 -0.10 -11.43
C GLN A 272 -26.76 -0.29 -12.81
N VAL A 273 -28.09 -0.22 -12.86
CA VAL A 273 -28.88 -0.45 -14.09
C VAL A 273 -28.97 0.77 -14.99
N GLN A 274 -28.74 1.97 -14.44
CA GLN A 274 -28.79 3.26 -15.09
C GLN A 274 -27.63 4.13 -14.59
N THR A 275 -27.30 5.18 -15.33
CA THR A 275 -26.30 6.16 -14.93
C THR A 275 -26.68 7.54 -15.47
N GLU A 276 -26.27 8.57 -14.74
CA GLU A 276 -26.48 9.95 -15.16
C GLU A 276 -25.40 10.41 -16.15
N PRO A 277 -25.71 11.34 -17.09
CA PRO A 277 -24.76 11.86 -18.06
C PRO A 277 -23.49 12.46 -17.45
N GLU A 278 -23.62 13.14 -16.30
CA GLU A 278 -22.48 13.72 -15.58
C GLU A 278 -21.48 12.65 -15.14
N ARG A 279 -21.95 11.48 -14.69
CA ARG A 279 -21.07 10.40 -14.26
C ARG A 279 -20.34 9.74 -15.43
N LEU A 280 -20.98 9.66 -16.59
CA LEU A 280 -20.32 9.22 -17.84
C LEU A 280 -19.22 10.19 -18.25
N GLU A 281 -19.47 11.49 -18.13
CA GLU A 281 -18.48 12.52 -18.43
C GLU A 281 -17.30 12.48 -17.44
N ASN A 282 -17.57 12.32 -16.15
CA ASN A 282 -16.54 12.12 -15.13
C ASN A 282 -15.68 10.89 -15.43
N PHE A 283 -16.29 9.79 -15.89
CA PHE A 283 -15.54 8.61 -16.32
C PHE A 283 -14.62 8.89 -17.51
N ARG A 284 -15.11 9.61 -18.55
CA ARG A 284 -14.29 9.99 -19.72
C ARG A 284 -13.11 10.87 -19.31
N ASN A 285 -13.35 11.86 -18.46
CA ASN A 285 -12.32 12.75 -17.95
C ASN A 285 -11.26 11.99 -17.13
N LEU A 286 -11.70 11.08 -16.25
CA LEU A 286 -10.80 10.25 -15.46
C LEU A 286 -10.00 9.27 -16.33
N LEU A 287 -10.63 8.67 -17.35
CA LEU A 287 -9.94 7.82 -18.32
C LEU A 287 -8.85 8.61 -19.05
N ASN A 288 -9.14 9.81 -19.54
CA ASN A 288 -8.15 10.64 -20.21
C ASN A 288 -6.99 11.02 -19.28
N ARG A 289 -7.29 11.37 -18.02
CA ARG A 289 -6.27 11.61 -16.99
C ARG A 289 -5.41 10.37 -16.72
N SER A 290 -6.02 9.17 -16.64
CA SER A 290 -5.31 7.91 -16.44
C SER A 290 -4.41 7.55 -17.63
N ARG A 291 -4.84 7.83 -18.87
CA ARG A 291 -4.03 7.65 -20.09
C ARG A 291 -2.77 8.50 -20.02
N GLN A 292 -2.90 9.77 -19.67
CA GLN A 292 -1.77 10.66 -19.47
C GLN A 292 -0.86 10.18 -18.31
N HIS A 293 -1.45 9.78 -17.18
CA HIS A 293 -0.70 9.25 -16.04
C HIS A 293 0.17 8.04 -16.42
N VAL A 294 -0.37 7.11 -17.22
CA VAL A 294 0.35 5.93 -17.71
C VAL A 294 1.36 6.28 -18.81
N ALA A 295 1.08 7.28 -19.65
CA ALA A 295 2.05 7.82 -20.60
C ALA A 295 3.30 8.37 -19.87
N GLU A 296 3.09 9.02 -18.74
CA GLU A 296 4.15 9.55 -17.85
C GLU A 296 4.74 8.49 -16.89
N TRP A 297 4.38 7.22 -17.00
CA TRP A 297 4.96 6.14 -16.19
C TRP A 297 6.04 5.42 -16.99
N SER A 298 7.29 5.58 -16.57
CA SER A 298 8.44 4.94 -17.21
C SER A 298 9.37 4.37 -16.16
N VAL A 299 9.84 3.15 -16.37
CA VAL A 299 10.71 2.42 -15.43
C VAL A 299 11.80 1.67 -16.20
N PRO A 300 12.99 1.43 -15.62
CA PRO A 300 14.04 0.66 -16.29
C PRO A 300 13.76 -0.84 -16.40
N ASP A 301 12.91 -1.40 -15.53
CA ASP A 301 12.61 -2.83 -15.50
C ASP A 301 11.91 -3.28 -16.79
N ALA A 302 12.46 -4.28 -17.46
CA ALA A 302 11.99 -4.70 -18.78
C ALA A 302 10.59 -5.33 -18.72
N ARG A 303 10.31 -6.15 -17.69
CA ARG A 303 9.01 -6.82 -17.52
C ARG A 303 7.90 -5.80 -17.26
N GLN A 304 8.12 -4.87 -16.32
CA GLN A 304 7.17 -3.82 -16.02
C GLN A 304 7.02 -2.83 -17.18
N SER A 305 8.10 -2.52 -17.90
CA SER A 305 8.02 -1.67 -19.11
C SER A 305 7.15 -2.30 -20.18
N ALA A 306 7.26 -3.61 -20.42
CA ALA A 306 6.41 -4.33 -21.36
C ALA A 306 4.93 -4.25 -20.94
N ARG A 307 4.64 -4.48 -19.66
CA ARG A 307 3.29 -4.37 -19.09
C ARG A 307 2.70 -2.95 -19.21
N ILE A 308 3.50 -1.91 -18.97
CA ILE A 308 3.09 -0.51 -19.15
C ILE A 308 2.77 -0.21 -20.61
N ASN A 309 3.59 -0.70 -21.55
CA ASN A 309 3.36 -0.49 -22.98
C ASN A 309 2.09 -1.20 -23.47
N GLU A 310 1.80 -2.40 -22.98
CA GLU A 310 0.53 -3.09 -23.21
C GLU A 310 -0.64 -2.31 -22.61
N LEU A 311 -0.51 -1.84 -21.36
CA LEU A 311 -1.53 -1.01 -20.70
C LEU A 311 -1.86 0.26 -21.49
N ARG A 312 -0.87 0.92 -22.10
CA ARG A 312 -1.12 2.09 -22.97
C ARG A 312 -2.03 1.74 -24.15
N GLN A 313 -1.76 0.63 -24.83
CA GLN A 313 -2.56 0.15 -25.96
C GLN A 313 -3.97 -0.27 -25.51
N ASP A 314 -4.08 -0.89 -24.34
CA ASP A 314 -5.36 -1.27 -23.75
C ASP A 314 -6.22 -0.04 -23.41
N LEU A 315 -5.62 1.02 -22.88
CA LEU A 315 -6.35 2.26 -22.57
C LEU A 315 -6.77 3.02 -23.82
N ASP A 316 -5.96 3.00 -24.88
CA ASP A 316 -6.38 3.52 -26.19
C ASP A 316 -7.53 2.69 -26.77
N THR A 317 -7.50 1.37 -26.59
CA THR A 317 -8.59 0.47 -26.97
C THR A 317 -9.86 0.78 -26.19
N LEU A 318 -9.77 0.90 -24.86
CA LEU A 318 -10.91 1.25 -24.01
C LEU A 318 -11.48 2.61 -24.40
N HIS A 319 -10.64 3.62 -24.60
CA HIS A 319 -11.06 4.95 -25.07
C HIS A 319 -11.78 4.86 -26.42
N SER A 320 -11.24 4.10 -27.38
CA SER A 320 -11.87 3.92 -28.70
C SER A 320 -13.27 3.31 -28.62
N TRP A 321 -13.53 2.42 -27.66
CA TRP A 321 -14.87 1.86 -27.46
C TRP A 321 -15.88 2.93 -27.09
N LEU A 322 -15.50 3.88 -26.23
CA LEU A 322 -16.40 4.94 -25.78
C LEU A 322 -16.67 5.99 -26.85
N GLU A 323 -15.70 6.21 -27.75
CA GLU A 323 -15.85 7.13 -28.89
C GLU A 323 -16.68 6.51 -30.02
N THR A 324 -16.54 5.20 -30.26
CA THR A 324 -17.22 4.52 -31.37
C THR A 324 -18.68 4.19 -31.04
N ASP A 325 -19.00 3.96 -29.77
CA ASP A 325 -20.35 3.64 -29.29
C ASP A 325 -20.88 4.80 -28.43
N ALA A 326 -21.37 5.86 -29.07
CA ALA A 326 -21.85 7.06 -28.38
C ALA A 326 -22.97 6.78 -27.36
N ASP A 327 -23.72 5.69 -27.56
CA ASP A 327 -24.87 5.29 -26.73
C ASP A 327 -24.51 4.22 -25.69
N TRP A 328 -23.21 3.91 -25.47
CA TRP A 328 -22.79 2.90 -24.48
C TRP A 328 -23.36 3.17 -23.08
N GLY A 329 -23.52 4.46 -22.72
CA GLY A 329 -24.10 4.90 -21.46
C GLY A 329 -25.62 4.71 -21.36
N ALA A 330 -26.31 4.52 -22.49
CA ALA A 330 -27.74 4.23 -22.56
C ALA A 330 -28.05 2.72 -22.52
N GLN A 331 -27.03 1.87 -22.57
CA GLN A 331 -27.18 0.42 -22.42
C GLN A 331 -27.70 0.08 -21.01
N PRO A 332 -28.54 -0.96 -20.86
CA PRO A 332 -28.87 -1.50 -19.54
C PRO A 332 -27.60 -1.97 -18.83
N SER A 333 -27.35 -1.45 -17.62
CA SER A 333 -26.15 -1.75 -16.82
C SER A 333 -24.82 -1.41 -17.52
N PRO A 334 -24.58 -0.13 -17.86
CA PRO A 334 -23.47 0.30 -18.71
C PRO A 334 -22.10 -0.04 -18.09
N TRP A 335 -21.99 0.03 -16.77
CA TRP A 335 -20.75 -0.30 -16.06
C TRP A 335 -20.42 -1.78 -16.06
N ASN A 336 -21.42 -2.67 -15.98
CA ASN A 336 -21.19 -4.10 -16.14
C ASN A 336 -20.84 -4.46 -17.60
N TRP A 337 -21.47 -3.81 -18.57
CA TRP A 337 -21.08 -3.96 -19.97
C TRP A 337 -19.60 -3.60 -20.18
N LEU A 338 -19.18 -2.43 -19.67
CA LEU A 338 -17.79 -1.96 -19.77
C LEU A 338 -16.83 -2.96 -19.10
N TYR A 339 -17.15 -3.37 -17.85
CA TYR A 339 -16.33 -4.33 -17.12
C TYR A 339 -16.20 -5.67 -17.85
N ARG A 340 -17.30 -6.26 -18.34
CA ARG A 340 -17.27 -7.53 -19.08
C ARG A 340 -16.49 -7.44 -20.39
N ARG A 341 -16.60 -6.30 -21.07
CA ARG A 341 -15.82 -6.04 -22.28
C ARG A 341 -14.32 -5.93 -21.96
N ALA A 342 -13.95 -5.21 -20.90
CA ALA A 342 -12.58 -5.14 -20.43
C ALA A 342 -12.03 -6.51 -20.01
N GLU A 343 -12.78 -7.27 -19.21
CA GLU A 343 -12.44 -8.62 -18.73
C GLU A 343 -12.16 -9.61 -19.88
N SER A 344 -12.86 -9.47 -21.00
CA SER A 344 -12.73 -10.39 -22.15
C SER A 344 -11.70 -9.97 -23.21
N LYS A 345 -11.18 -8.73 -23.16
CA LYS A 345 -10.38 -8.16 -24.27
C LYS A 345 -9.08 -7.51 -23.87
N LEU A 346 -8.94 -7.05 -22.62
CA LEU A 346 -7.77 -6.30 -22.16
C LEU A 346 -6.90 -7.16 -21.24
N SER A 347 -5.64 -6.74 -21.07
CA SER A 347 -4.71 -7.37 -20.12
C SER A 347 -5.21 -7.27 -18.68
N LEU A 348 -4.63 -8.09 -17.78
CA LEU A 348 -4.96 -8.03 -16.34
C LEU A 348 -4.74 -6.63 -15.76
N GLU A 349 -3.71 -5.92 -16.22
CA GLU A 349 -3.39 -4.59 -15.73
C GLU A 349 -4.46 -3.57 -16.13
N ALA A 350 -4.93 -3.62 -17.38
CA ALA A 350 -6.01 -2.77 -17.84
C ALA A 350 -7.36 -3.12 -17.20
N GLN A 351 -7.63 -4.41 -16.96
CA GLN A 351 -8.83 -4.84 -16.24
C GLN A 351 -8.87 -4.24 -14.83
N GLU A 352 -7.76 -4.32 -14.09
CA GLU A 352 -7.71 -3.81 -12.71
C GLU A 352 -7.60 -2.28 -12.64
N LEU A 353 -7.04 -1.61 -13.67
CA LEU A 353 -7.14 -0.16 -13.82
C LEU A 353 -8.59 0.26 -14.10
N ALA A 354 -9.31 -0.45 -14.96
CA ALA A 354 -10.73 -0.18 -15.22
C ALA A 354 -11.58 -0.34 -13.94
N VAL A 355 -11.28 -1.32 -13.09
CA VAL A 355 -11.90 -1.43 -11.75
C VAL A 355 -11.61 -0.18 -10.91
N SER A 356 -10.37 0.32 -10.91
CA SER A 356 -10.03 1.57 -10.21
C SER A 356 -10.85 2.76 -10.72
N LEU A 357 -10.93 2.96 -12.05
CA LEU A 357 -11.73 4.02 -12.66
C LEU A 357 -13.21 3.92 -12.27
N LEU A 358 -13.78 2.71 -12.34
CA LEU A 358 -15.17 2.44 -11.99
C LEU A 358 -15.46 2.78 -10.53
N LEU A 359 -14.58 2.39 -9.61
CA LEU A 359 -14.74 2.70 -8.19
C LEU A 359 -14.60 4.20 -7.93
N GLU A 360 -13.66 4.87 -8.58
CA GLU A 360 -13.34 6.27 -8.33
C GLU A 360 -14.54 7.20 -8.57
N ILE A 361 -15.32 6.97 -9.63
CA ILE A 361 -16.49 7.79 -9.96
C ILE A 361 -17.79 7.44 -9.21
N HIS A 362 -17.75 6.44 -8.30
CA HIS A 362 -18.92 5.93 -7.58
C HIS A 362 -18.77 6.00 -6.05
N GLY A 363 -18.24 7.12 -5.54
CA GLY A 363 -17.99 7.29 -4.11
C GLY A 363 -19.20 7.12 -3.22
N ASP A 364 -20.34 7.59 -3.69
CA ASP A 364 -21.66 7.46 -3.06
C ASP A 364 -22.08 6.00 -2.81
N LEU A 365 -21.50 5.04 -3.54
CA LEU A 365 -21.84 3.61 -3.44
C LEU A 365 -20.83 2.77 -2.65
N VAL A 366 -19.61 3.28 -2.45
CA VAL A 366 -18.48 2.43 -2.04
C VAL A 366 -17.65 3.00 -0.89
N ASP A 367 -17.70 4.30 -0.59
CA ASP A 367 -16.76 4.90 0.36
C ASP A 367 -16.81 4.29 1.76
N GLU A 368 -18.00 3.90 2.23
CA GLU A 368 -18.19 3.31 3.54
C GLU A 368 -17.54 1.92 3.67
N LEU A 369 -17.29 1.23 2.54
CA LEU A 369 -16.59 -0.05 2.54
C LEU A 369 -15.13 0.09 2.99
N ALA A 370 -14.55 1.29 2.97
CA ALA A 370 -13.20 1.50 3.51
C ALA A 370 -13.13 1.22 5.02
N GLU A 371 -14.23 1.37 5.76
CA GLU A 371 -14.30 1.11 7.20
C GLU A 371 -14.43 -0.38 7.55
N THR A 372 -14.71 -1.26 6.56
CA THR A 372 -14.85 -2.71 6.79
C THR A 372 -13.52 -3.48 6.63
N MET A 373 -12.44 -2.79 6.25
CA MET A 373 -11.13 -3.39 5.96
C MET A 373 -10.25 -3.66 7.19
N SER A 374 -10.76 -3.47 8.40
CA SER A 374 -10.11 -3.86 9.65
C SER A 374 -10.80 -5.07 10.28
N THR A 375 -10.13 -5.74 11.21
CA THR A 375 -10.74 -6.83 11.99
C THR A 375 -10.10 -6.96 13.36
N GLU A 376 -10.90 -7.36 14.35
CA GLU A 376 -10.44 -7.88 15.65
C GLU A 376 -10.63 -9.41 15.73
N ASP A 377 -11.19 -10.02 14.68
CA ASP A 377 -11.34 -11.46 14.59
C ASP A 377 -9.96 -12.14 14.48
N HIS A 378 -9.91 -13.35 15.01
CA HIS A 378 -8.74 -14.20 14.98
C HIS A 378 -9.12 -15.57 14.45
N GLU A 379 -8.16 -16.27 13.83
CA GLU A 379 -8.35 -17.64 13.38
C GLU A 379 -8.75 -18.54 14.55
N ARG A 380 -9.85 -19.29 14.39
CA ARG A 380 -10.35 -20.24 15.37
C ARG A 380 -10.32 -21.65 14.81
N LEU A 381 -9.96 -22.60 15.66
CA LEU A 381 -10.03 -24.02 15.36
C LEU A 381 -11.37 -24.55 15.91
N ASP A 382 -12.17 -25.17 15.06
CA ASP A 382 -13.32 -25.97 15.47
C ASP A 382 -12.87 -27.44 15.70
N PRO A 383 -12.76 -27.90 16.96
CA PRO A 383 -12.35 -29.26 17.27
C PRO A 383 -13.41 -30.31 16.93
N ALA A 384 -14.68 -29.93 16.77
CA ALA A 384 -15.78 -30.86 16.55
C ALA A 384 -16.02 -31.18 15.07
N MET A 385 -15.50 -30.35 14.15
CA MET A 385 -15.60 -30.58 12.71
C MET A 385 -15.04 -31.95 12.33
N SER A 386 -15.79 -32.75 11.55
CA SER A 386 -15.38 -34.10 11.20
C SER A 386 -14.35 -34.14 10.06
N VAL A 387 -13.56 -35.22 10.01
CA VAL A 387 -12.63 -35.50 8.89
C VAL A 387 -13.34 -35.47 7.53
N ARG A 388 -14.60 -35.95 7.45
CA ARG A 388 -15.41 -35.85 6.23
C ARG A 388 -15.55 -34.39 5.75
N VAL A 389 -15.88 -33.48 6.66
CA VAL A 389 -16.04 -32.05 6.33
C VAL A 389 -14.69 -31.45 5.94
N LEU A 390 -13.61 -31.77 6.67
CA LEU A 390 -12.27 -31.31 6.31
C LEU A 390 -11.88 -31.72 4.88
N LYS A 391 -12.16 -32.96 4.46
CA LYS A 391 -11.93 -33.40 3.07
C LYS A 391 -12.68 -32.53 2.06
N GLN A 392 -13.96 -32.27 2.30
CA GLN A 392 -14.78 -31.43 1.42
C GLN A 392 -14.21 -30.01 1.30
N LEU A 393 -13.79 -29.42 2.43
CA LEU A 393 -13.20 -28.09 2.45
C LEU A 393 -11.86 -28.04 1.69
N VAL A 394 -11.00 -29.06 1.81
CA VAL A 394 -9.75 -29.10 1.03
C VAL A 394 -10.05 -29.13 -0.46
N GLN A 395 -10.99 -29.99 -0.90
CA GLN A 395 -11.39 -30.04 -2.31
C GLN A 395 -12.01 -28.73 -2.80
N GLN A 396 -12.78 -28.04 -1.95
CA GLN A 396 -13.44 -26.80 -2.33
C GLN A 396 -12.48 -25.61 -2.43
N HIS A 397 -11.53 -25.49 -1.50
CA HIS A 397 -10.72 -24.27 -1.35
C HIS A 397 -9.25 -24.42 -1.75
N TYR A 398 -8.77 -25.67 -1.83
CA TYR A 398 -7.37 -26.00 -2.06
C TYR A 398 -7.18 -27.03 -3.17
N ALA A 399 -8.15 -27.22 -4.07
CA ALA A 399 -7.96 -28.05 -5.26
C ALA A 399 -6.71 -27.63 -6.05
N TRP A 400 -6.50 -26.32 -6.22
CA TRP A 400 -5.30 -25.75 -6.87
C TRP A 400 -3.99 -26.23 -6.23
N ALA A 401 -3.97 -26.43 -4.90
CA ALA A 401 -2.79 -26.86 -4.16
C ALA A 401 -2.51 -28.35 -4.34
N LEU A 402 -3.57 -29.16 -4.53
CA LEU A 402 -3.46 -30.60 -4.79
C LEU A 402 -3.00 -30.90 -6.23
N GLU A 403 -3.21 -29.99 -7.17
CA GLU A 403 -2.81 -30.14 -8.58
C GLU A 403 -1.32 -29.86 -8.83
N ILE A 404 -0.61 -29.26 -7.87
CA ILE A 404 0.81 -28.93 -8.00
C ILE A 404 1.66 -30.20 -7.89
N ASP A 405 2.52 -30.45 -8.89
CA ASP A 405 3.48 -31.54 -8.85
C ASP A 405 4.70 -31.17 -7.99
N LEU A 406 4.71 -31.64 -6.74
CA LEU A 406 5.81 -31.49 -5.79
C LEU A 406 7.00 -32.43 -6.10
N ALA A 407 6.95 -33.25 -7.15
CA ALA A 407 8.15 -33.97 -7.60
C ALA A 407 9.07 -33.09 -8.45
N GLN A 408 8.56 -31.99 -9.02
CA GLN A 408 9.36 -31.03 -9.76
C GLN A 408 10.13 -30.11 -8.81
N SER A 409 11.38 -29.82 -9.16
CA SER A 409 12.20 -28.82 -8.46
C SER A 409 11.59 -27.43 -8.53
N GLU A 410 11.04 -27.08 -9.69
CA GLU A 410 10.48 -25.78 -10.03
C GLU A 410 9.29 -25.43 -9.13
N SER A 411 8.55 -26.43 -8.64
CA SER A 411 7.44 -26.24 -7.69
C SER A 411 7.90 -26.00 -6.24
N GLN A 412 9.19 -26.15 -5.95
CA GLN A 412 9.78 -26.05 -4.61
C GLN A 412 11.09 -25.24 -4.62
N GLN A 413 11.31 -24.44 -5.67
CA GLN A 413 12.56 -23.71 -5.91
C GLN A 413 12.94 -22.80 -4.75
N HIS A 414 11.95 -22.21 -4.07
CA HIS A 414 12.20 -21.21 -3.05
C HIS A 414 11.76 -21.63 -1.65
N PHE A 415 12.21 -20.87 -0.66
CA PHE A 415 11.71 -20.91 0.70
C PHE A 415 11.74 -19.51 1.31
N TRP A 416 10.74 -19.21 2.13
CA TRP A 416 10.67 -17.98 2.90
C TRP A 416 11.33 -18.19 4.26
N TYR A 417 12.07 -17.23 4.79
CA TYR A 417 12.62 -17.32 6.15
C TYR A 417 12.74 -15.93 6.79
N VAL A 418 12.91 -15.86 8.11
CA VAL A 418 13.17 -14.60 8.81
C VAL A 418 14.65 -14.52 9.17
N SER A 419 15.32 -13.44 8.74
CA SER A 419 16.71 -13.20 9.11
C SER A 419 16.86 -12.89 10.60
N GLU A 420 17.85 -13.50 11.27
CA GLU A 420 18.12 -13.25 12.69
C GLU A 420 18.59 -11.82 12.96
N GLU A 421 19.48 -11.29 12.12
CA GLU A 421 20.11 -9.98 12.32
C GLU A 421 19.12 -8.80 12.27
N LYS A 422 18.09 -8.89 11.42
CA LYS A 422 17.18 -7.78 11.12
C LYS A 422 15.72 -8.09 11.38
N LEU A 423 15.39 -9.34 11.70
CA LEU A 423 14.01 -9.83 11.89
C LEU A 423 13.12 -9.51 10.68
N GLU A 424 13.71 -9.55 9.48
CA GLU A 424 13.03 -9.30 8.22
C GLU A 424 12.91 -10.58 7.38
N PRO A 425 11.75 -10.79 6.73
CA PRO A 425 11.58 -11.81 5.71
C PRO A 425 12.61 -11.76 4.59
N ARG A 426 13.03 -12.96 4.19
CA ARG A 426 13.92 -13.25 3.06
C ARG A 426 13.31 -14.34 2.20
N PHE A 427 13.81 -14.45 0.98
CA PHE A 427 13.38 -15.39 -0.04
C PHE A 427 14.64 -16.02 -0.61
N GLY A 428 14.88 -17.28 -0.25
CA GLY A 428 16.08 -18.03 -0.64
C GLY A 428 15.79 -19.06 -1.71
N ASP A 429 16.81 -19.47 -2.44
CA ASP A 429 16.78 -20.59 -3.38
C ASP A 429 17.15 -21.90 -2.67
N ARG A 430 16.23 -22.87 -2.66
CA ARG A 430 16.37 -24.16 -1.95
C ARG A 430 17.53 -25.00 -2.45
N PHE A 431 17.90 -24.85 -3.73
CA PHE A 431 18.91 -25.68 -4.38
C PHE A 431 20.27 -24.99 -4.48
N GLN A 432 20.34 -23.68 -4.18
CA GLN A 432 21.58 -22.90 -4.23
C GLN A 432 22.01 -22.36 -2.85
N GLU A 433 21.09 -22.20 -1.90
CA GLU A 433 21.34 -21.58 -0.60
C GLU A 433 21.08 -22.54 0.57
N GLU A 434 21.83 -22.37 1.67
CA GLU A 434 21.52 -23.00 2.94
C GLU A 434 20.36 -22.28 3.65
N GLY A 435 19.70 -22.94 4.60
CA GLY A 435 18.67 -22.33 5.45
C GLY A 435 17.23 -22.76 5.17
N ALA A 436 17.00 -23.71 4.25
CA ALA A 436 15.69 -24.31 4.01
C ALA A 436 15.10 -24.99 5.27
N ASP A 437 15.92 -25.36 6.26
CA ASP A 437 15.48 -25.84 7.56
C ASP A 437 14.84 -24.75 8.45
N LYS A 438 15.00 -23.47 8.09
CA LYS A 438 14.39 -22.30 8.74
C LYS A 438 13.15 -21.78 8.01
N GLU A 439 12.61 -22.59 7.10
CA GLU A 439 11.49 -22.22 6.26
C GLU A 439 10.26 -21.79 7.08
N MET A 440 9.78 -20.58 6.77
CA MET A 440 8.49 -20.07 7.18
C MET A 440 7.40 -20.90 6.50
N PRO A 441 6.25 -21.04 7.15
CA PRO A 441 5.33 -22.08 6.74
C PRO A 441 4.38 -21.52 5.67
N HIS A 442 4.94 -21.27 4.48
CA HIS A 442 4.31 -20.63 3.32
C HIS A 442 4.25 -21.55 2.09
N ALA A 443 4.82 -22.75 2.18
CA ALA A 443 4.69 -23.82 1.19
C ALA A 443 3.32 -24.51 1.29
N LEU A 444 2.23 -23.77 1.02
CA LEU A 444 0.87 -24.23 1.25
C LEU A 444 0.50 -25.48 0.44
N ALA A 445 1.05 -25.64 -0.77
CA ALA A 445 0.86 -26.84 -1.57
C ALA A 445 1.33 -28.10 -0.82
N GLN A 446 2.52 -28.03 -0.22
CA GLN A 446 3.07 -29.09 0.60
C GLN A 446 2.22 -29.35 1.85
N ASP A 447 1.83 -28.29 2.57
CA ASP A 447 1.00 -28.39 3.77
C ASP A 447 -0.34 -29.10 3.48
N PHE A 448 -1.01 -28.73 2.37
CA PHE A 448 -2.33 -29.25 2.03
C PHE A 448 -2.30 -30.62 1.36
N GLN A 449 -1.26 -30.96 0.60
CA GLN A 449 -1.07 -32.33 0.11
C GLN A 449 -0.75 -33.29 1.27
N HIS A 450 0.05 -32.85 2.25
CA HIS A 450 0.29 -33.62 3.46
C HIS A 450 -0.99 -33.84 4.29
N LEU A 451 -1.78 -32.77 4.49
CA LEU A 451 -3.09 -32.87 5.14
C LEU A 451 -4.01 -33.83 4.38
N TRP A 452 -4.10 -33.70 3.04
CA TRP A 452 -4.95 -34.54 2.21
C TRP A 452 -4.62 -36.03 2.38
N HIS A 453 -3.34 -36.39 2.30
CA HIS A 453 -2.89 -37.77 2.49
C HIS A 453 -3.28 -38.35 3.85
N LEU A 454 -3.16 -37.58 4.93
CA LEU A 454 -3.56 -38.03 6.26
C LEU A 454 -5.08 -38.13 6.41
N LEU A 455 -5.84 -37.20 5.81
CA LEU A 455 -7.29 -37.27 5.79
C LEU A 455 -7.76 -38.53 5.05
N GLU A 456 -7.17 -38.86 3.90
CA GLU A 456 -7.50 -40.06 3.11
C GLU A 456 -7.43 -41.35 3.94
N ASN A 457 -6.41 -41.45 4.79
CA ASN A 457 -6.16 -42.61 5.66
C ASN A 457 -6.87 -42.56 7.02
N SER A 458 -7.63 -41.49 7.29
CA SER A 458 -8.36 -41.30 8.55
C SER A 458 -9.83 -41.71 8.46
N ASN A 459 -10.42 -42.11 9.59
CA ASN A 459 -11.85 -42.41 9.66
C ASN A 459 -12.67 -41.12 9.45
N PRO A 460 -13.60 -41.06 8.47
CA PRO A 460 -14.36 -39.85 8.15
C PRO A 460 -15.23 -39.29 9.28
N GLU A 461 -15.59 -40.12 10.26
CA GLU A 461 -16.40 -39.71 11.42
C GLU A 461 -15.56 -39.18 12.60
N ASP A 462 -14.23 -39.33 12.55
CA ASP A 462 -13.35 -38.78 13.58
C ASP A 462 -13.49 -37.26 13.61
N SER A 463 -13.43 -36.69 14.82
CA SER A 463 -13.41 -35.24 14.99
C SER A 463 -12.04 -34.67 14.65
N THR A 464 -11.98 -33.36 14.39
CA THR A 464 -10.73 -32.61 14.25
C THR A 464 -9.85 -32.78 15.49
N ALA A 465 -10.43 -32.84 16.68
CA ALA A 465 -9.68 -33.13 17.91
C ALA A 465 -9.01 -34.52 17.87
N ASP A 466 -9.75 -35.57 17.49
CA ASP A 466 -9.22 -36.94 17.41
C ASP A 466 -8.09 -37.06 16.37
N LEU A 467 -8.21 -36.33 15.26
CA LEU A 467 -7.15 -36.23 14.26
C LEU A 467 -5.92 -35.53 14.83
N LEU A 468 -6.09 -34.36 15.48
CA LEU A 468 -4.98 -33.58 16.04
C LEU A 468 -4.30 -34.23 17.25
N PHE A 469 -4.98 -35.13 17.98
CA PHE A 469 -4.33 -35.97 19.00
C PHE A 469 -3.30 -36.92 18.38
N ARG A 470 -3.53 -37.39 17.15
CA ARG A 470 -2.60 -38.26 16.40
C ARG A 470 -1.57 -37.45 15.60
N HIS A 471 -2.01 -36.31 15.07
CA HIS A 471 -1.26 -35.47 14.13
C HIS A 471 -1.27 -33.99 14.57
N PRO A 472 -0.62 -33.64 15.69
CA PRO A 472 -0.61 -32.27 16.22
C PRO A 472 0.00 -31.25 15.26
N GLU A 473 0.89 -31.68 14.36
CA GLU A 473 1.50 -30.88 13.30
C GLU A 473 0.47 -30.24 12.35
N LEU A 474 -0.70 -30.86 12.16
CA LEU A 474 -1.76 -30.37 11.27
C LEU A 474 -2.54 -29.18 11.84
N ARG A 475 -2.33 -28.81 13.11
CA ARG A 475 -3.13 -27.78 13.79
C ARG A 475 -3.19 -26.47 13.01
N ARG A 476 -2.06 -26.04 12.45
CA ARG A 476 -1.96 -24.79 11.70
C ARG A 476 -2.71 -24.87 10.37
N THR A 477 -2.49 -25.93 9.60
CA THR A 477 -3.12 -26.15 8.29
C THR A 477 -4.63 -26.31 8.41
N ILE A 478 -5.12 -27.08 9.39
CA ILE A 478 -6.56 -27.24 9.64
C ILE A 478 -7.20 -25.93 10.09
N ARG A 479 -6.56 -25.18 11.00
CA ARG A 479 -7.08 -23.86 11.41
C ARG A 479 -7.17 -22.90 10.22
N ARG A 480 -6.17 -22.91 9.33
CA ARG A 480 -6.19 -22.11 8.10
C ARG A 480 -7.33 -22.53 7.17
N LEU A 481 -7.52 -23.83 6.94
CA LEU A 481 -8.63 -24.39 6.15
C LEU A 481 -10.01 -23.94 6.67
N GLN A 482 -10.22 -24.06 7.98
CA GLN A 482 -11.47 -23.65 8.64
C GLN A 482 -11.69 -22.13 8.62
N THR A 483 -10.61 -21.36 8.51
CA THR A 483 -10.68 -19.91 8.31
C THR A 483 -11.14 -19.60 6.89
N VAL A 484 -10.52 -20.20 5.87
CA VAL A 484 -10.87 -19.95 4.46
C VAL A 484 -12.32 -20.34 4.14
N SER A 485 -12.88 -21.36 4.78
CA SER A 485 -14.29 -21.73 4.59
C SER A 485 -15.28 -20.65 5.05
N GLN A 486 -14.87 -19.77 5.96
CA GLN A 486 -15.66 -18.63 6.44
C GLN A 486 -15.28 -17.32 5.73
N TYR A 487 -14.05 -17.25 5.23
CA TYR A 487 -13.46 -16.05 4.61
C TYR A 487 -12.88 -16.42 3.23
N PRO A 488 -13.69 -16.46 2.14
CA PRO A 488 -13.28 -17.06 0.87
C PRO A 488 -12.06 -16.43 0.18
N TYR A 489 -11.79 -15.15 0.44
CA TYR A 489 -10.61 -14.41 -0.06
C TYR A 489 -9.39 -14.45 0.88
N ALA A 490 -9.41 -15.31 1.90
CA ALA A 490 -8.33 -15.38 2.90
C ALA A 490 -7.06 -16.08 2.40
N GLU A 491 -7.08 -16.68 1.21
CA GLU A 491 -5.98 -17.49 0.68
C GLU A 491 -5.52 -17.00 -0.69
N ILE A 492 -4.20 -16.91 -0.86
CA ILE A 492 -3.58 -16.69 -2.17
C ILE A 492 -3.46 -18.05 -2.85
N GLN A 493 -4.12 -18.20 -4.00
CA GLN A 493 -4.27 -19.47 -4.71
C GLN A 493 -3.17 -19.69 -5.76
N ASP A 494 -1.92 -19.49 -5.35
CA ASP A 494 -0.72 -19.71 -6.16
C ASP A 494 0.41 -20.29 -5.28
N ASN A 495 1.37 -20.95 -5.90
CA ASN A 495 2.49 -21.55 -5.19
C ASN A 495 3.55 -20.51 -4.83
N LEU A 496 3.57 -20.07 -3.57
CA LEU A 496 4.49 -19.02 -3.09
C LEU A 496 5.95 -19.45 -2.96
N VAL A 497 6.27 -20.70 -3.30
CA VAL A 497 7.63 -21.27 -3.28
C VAL A 497 8.06 -21.84 -4.64
N ALA A 498 7.25 -21.65 -5.69
CA ALA A 498 7.62 -22.03 -7.05
C ALA A 498 8.61 -21.04 -7.68
N GLU A 499 9.40 -21.49 -8.66
CA GLU A 499 10.40 -20.72 -9.41
C GLU A 499 9.84 -19.42 -10.02
N ASP A 500 8.60 -19.47 -10.49
CA ASP A 500 7.92 -18.33 -11.12
C ASP A 500 7.20 -17.41 -10.11
N CYS A 501 7.29 -17.70 -8.81
CA CYS A 501 6.73 -16.84 -7.78
C CYS A 501 7.47 -15.50 -7.76
N LEU A 502 6.71 -14.42 -7.96
CA LEU A 502 7.22 -13.06 -7.92
C LEU A 502 6.76 -12.35 -6.63
N PRO A 503 7.58 -12.28 -5.57
CA PRO A 503 7.26 -11.54 -4.35
C PRO A 503 6.76 -10.11 -4.59
N ILE A 504 7.25 -9.46 -5.65
CA ILE A 504 6.82 -8.12 -6.02
C ILE A 504 5.32 -8.00 -6.32
N ASP A 505 4.65 -9.06 -6.76
CA ASP A 505 3.19 -9.04 -6.98
C ASP A 505 2.42 -8.95 -5.66
N LEU A 506 2.90 -9.61 -4.60
CA LEU A 506 2.39 -9.44 -3.24
C LEU A 506 2.60 -8.00 -2.75
N LEU A 507 3.80 -7.44 -3.00
CA LEU A 507 4.10 -6.07 -2.63
C LEU A 507 3.17 -5.08 -3.35
N ARG A 508 3.01 -5.23 -4.67
CA ARG A 508 2.13 -4.38 -5.49
C ARG A 508 0.68 -4.46 -5.02
N CYS A 509 0.18 -5.66 -4.71
CA CYS A 509 -1.14 -5.83 -4.14
C CYS A 509 -1.32 -4.99 -2.86
N LYS A 510 -0.45 -5.18 -1.86
CA LYS A 510 -0.55 -4.44 -0.59
C LYS A 510 -0.39 -2.94 -0.77
N LEU A 511 0.55 -2.51 -1.60
CA LEU A 511 0.82 -1.11 -1.88
C LEU A 511 -0.30 -0.42 -2.65
N SER A 512 -1.05 -1.15 -3.48
CA SER A 512 -2.28 -0.63 -4.09
C SER A 512 -3.34 -0.30 -3.04
N PHE A 513 -3.48 -1.12 -1.99
CA PHE A 513 -4.35 -0.80 -0.84
C PHE A 513 -3.82 0.37 -0.02
N PHE A 514 -2.51 0.61 0.03
CA PHE A 514 -2.01 1.86 0.62
C PHE A 514 -2.42 3.06 -0.23
N GLY A 515 -2.46 2.90 -1.55
CA GLY A 515 -2.83 3.94 -2.52
C GLY A 515 -1.70 4.32 -3.48
N ALA A 516 -0.67 3.47 -3.62
CA ALA A 516 0.39 3.65 -4.61
C ALA A 516 -0.12 3.30 -6.02
N ALA A 517 0.39 4.01 -7.04
CA ALA A 517 -0.02 3.83 -8.43
C ALA A 517 1.14 3.48 -9.37
N LYS A 518 2.20 4.31 -9.44
CA LYS A 518 3.39 4.05 -10.26
C LYS A 518 4.40 3.19 -9.51
N PHE A 519 4.59 1.95 -9.96
CA PHE A 519 5.55 1.00 -9.40
C PHE A 519 6.83 0.99 -10.24
N ASP A 520 7.99 1.06 -9.59
CA ASP A 520 9.31 1.01 -10.22
C ASP A 520 10.12 -0.17 -9.63
N PRO A 521 9.90 -1.40 -10.14
CA PRO A 521 10.66 -2.58 -9.75
C PRO A 521 12.17 -2.36 -9.92
N LYS A 522 12.92 -2.82 -8.93
CA LYS A 522 14.40 -2.82 -8.98
C LYS A 522 14.99 -4.22 -8.94
N SER A 523 14.21 -5.18 -8.48
CA SER A 523 14.37 -6.63 -8.70
C SER A 523 13.01 -7.30 -8.44
N ASP A 524 12.95 -8.62 -8.49
CA ASP A 524 11.75 -9.40 -8.12
C ASP A 524 11.38 -9.30 -6.62
N LEU A 525 12.26 -8.72 -5.80
CA LEU A 525 12.14 -8.71 -4.34
C LEU A 525 11.77 -7.33 -3.77
N TRP A 526 11.90 -6.26 -4.55
CA TRP A 526 11.60 -4.91 -4.07
C TRP A 526 11.27 -3.91 -5.19
N THR A 527 10.47 -2.91 -4.82
CA THR A 527 9.98 -1.86 -5.73
C THR A 527 10.07 -0.49 -5.10
N ARG A 528 10.22 0.54 -5.93
CA ARG A 528 10.09 1.94 -5.53
C ARG A 528 8.70 2.45 -5.87
N ILE A 529 8.16 3.27 -4.99
CA ILE A 529 6.89 3.97 -5.18
C ILE A 529 6.98 5.39 -4.63
N THR A 530 5.99 6.21 -4.96
CA THR A 530 5.78 7.53 -4.37
C THR A 530 4.41 7.57 -3.70
N LEU A 531 4.39 7.81 -2.39
CA LEU A 531 3.16 7.95 -1.59
C LEU A 531 2.69 9.41 -1.63
N TYR A 532 1.37 9.64 -1.59
CA TYR A 532 0.75 10.97 -1.62
C TYR A 532 1.11 11.87 -2.82
N GLN A 533 1.59 11.29 -3.91
CA GLN A 533 1.72 12.02 -5.17
C GLN A 533 0.31 12.39 -5.68
N GLY A 534 0.09 13.67 -5.95
CA GLY A 534 -1.22 14.23 -6.32
C GLY A 534 -2.06 14.71 -5.14
N ALA A 535 -1.80 14.22 -3.93
CA ALA A 535 -2.65 14.47 -2.78
C ALA A 535 -2.78 15.98 -2.44
N PRO A 536 -3.95 16.42 -1.93
CA PRO A 536 -4.18 17.81 -1.55
C PRO A 536 -3.14 18.29 -0.54
N LEU A 537 -2.84 19.58 -0.58
CA LEU A 537 -2.00 20.23 0.43
C LEU A 537 -2.77 20.39 1.75
N PRO A 538 -2.09 20.53 2.90
CA PRO A 538 -2.75 20.72 4.20
C PRO A 538 -3.82 21.83 4.21
N GLU A 539 -3.55 22.95 3.55
CA GLU A 539 -4.46 24.08 3.40
C GLU A 539 -5.63 23.80 2.44
N GLU A 540 -5.44 22.93 1.46
CA GLU A 540 -6.48 22.52 0.51
C GLU A 540 -7.43 21.50 1.14
N LEU A 541 -6.89 20.63 1.99
CA LEU A 541 -7.67 19.69 2.80
C LEU A 541 -8.67 20.43 3.69
N GLN A 542 -8.23 21.49 4.36
CA GLN A 542 -9.09 22.37 5.18
C GLN A 542 -10.18 23.07 4.37
N ARG A 543 -9.88 23.41 3.11
CA ARG A 543 -10.83 24.04 2.18
C ARG A 543 -11.69 23.03 1.41
N LYS A 544 -11.46 21.73 1.62
CA LYS A 544 -12.11 20.62 0.89
C LYS A 544 -11.91 20.72 -0.63
N GLN A 545 -10.71 21.12 -1.04
CA GLN A 545 -10.30 21.31 -2.44
C GLN A 545 -9.37 20.17 -2.89
N ASN A 546 -9.37 19.86 -4.18
CA ASN A 546 -8.47 18.87 -4.80
C ASN A 546 -8.51 17.49 -4.13
N LEU A 547 -9.69 17.08 -3.65
CA LEU A 547 -9.91 15.76 -3.05
C LEU A 547 -10.00 14.62 -4.09
N ASP A 548 -10.22 14.97 -5.36
CA ASP A 548 -10.03 14.08 -6.51
C ASP A 548 -8.58 14.18 -7.00
N TRP A 549 -7.73 13.25 -6.55
CA TRP A 549 -6.29 13.26 -6.83
C TRP A 549 -5.78 11.94 -7.43
N SER A 550 -6.68 11.04 -7.81
CA SER A 550 -6.32 9.76 -8.42
C SER A 550 -5.69 9.97 -9.80
N PHE A 551 -4.68 9.16 -10.14
CA PHE A 551 -3.92 9.28 -11.41
C PHE A 551 -3.28 10.67 -11.60
N PRO A 552 -2.38 11.11 -10.71
CA PRO A 552 -1.71 12.40 -10.83
C PRO A 552 -0.90 12.51 -12.12
N VAL A 553 -1.00 13.65 -12.80
CA VAL A 553 -0.24 13.96 -14.01
C VAL A 553 0.78 15.06 -13.72
N LEU A 554 1.76 15.24 -14.60
CA LEU A 554 2.67 16.37 -14.52
C LEU A 554 1.91 17.69 -14.66
N PRO A 555 2.31 18.73 -13.91
CA PRO A 555 1.72 20.04 -14.10
C PRO A 555 2.12 20.59 -15.47
N GLN A 556 1.23 21.38 -16.07
CA GLN A 556 1.59 22.13 -17.27
C GLN A 556 2.60 23.23 -16.91
N GLU A 557 3.44 23.65 -17.87
CA GLU A 557 4.40 24.73 -17.65
C GLU A 557 3.70 25.94 -17.04
N VAL A 558 4.11 26.28 -15.82
CA VAL A 558 3.66 27.49 -15.14
C VAL A 558 4.61 28.62 -15.56
N PRO A 559 4.10 29.72 -16.13
CA PRO A 559 4.93 30.82 -16.60
C PRO A 559 5.71 31.53 -15.50
#